data_AF-A0A914PFE0-F1
#
_entry.id   AF-A0A914PFE0-F1
#
_cell.length_a   1.000
_cell.length_b   1.000
_cell.length_c   1.000
_cell.angle_alpha   90.00
_cell.angle_beta   90.00
_cell.angle_gamma   90.00
#
_symmetry.space_group_name_H-M   'P 1'
#
loop_
_entity.id
_entity.type
_entity.pdbx_description
1 polymer ?
#
loop_
_entity_poly.entity_id
_entity_poly.type
_entity_poly.pdbx_seq_one_letter_code
_entity_poly.pdbx_strand_id
1 'polypeptide(L)'
;MSQKKIHPFADSMAGLHHQIWYHGMRSRKETLRLFKNQGDFLVRTSIFGRKLLFILSVCVESKPNSPMEFVHVSINYDTKSNTWSLNTLRQKTFSGKSRSGSQMEKVPNKSFASATDLVDHYKKACIYKNVMLKTPIPRPKWIIPTSYVQFTEVELGKGNFARVVKAYNPKQ
;
A
#
# COMPACT_ATOMS: atom_id res chain seq x y z
N MET A 1 13.02 33.23 -8.83
CA MET A 1 13.02 32.11 -7.86
C MET A 1 11.81 31.24 -8.14
N SER A 2 11.99 30.14 -8.86
CA SER A 2 10.88 29.23 -9.24
C SER A 2 10.62 28.28 -8.08
N GLN A 3 9.49 28.45 -7.39
CA GLN A 3 9.02 27.48 -6.42
C GLN A 3 8.81 26.15 -7.17
N LYS A 4 9.65 25.14 -6.87
CA LYS A 4 9.38 23.77 -7.30
C LYS A 4 8.01 23.39 -6.77
N LYS A 5 6.99 23.37 -7.65
CA LYS A 5 5.67 22.83 -7.34
C LYS A 5 5.89 21.43 -6.77
N ILE A 6 5.73 21.31 -5.46
CA ILE A 6 5.73 20.03 -4.76
C ILE A 6 4.60 19.24 -5.42
N HIS A 7 4.91 18.05 -5.92
CA HIS A 7 3.95 17.21 -6.62
C HIS A 7 2.73 17.03 -5.68
N PRO A 8 1.46 17.12 -6.15
CA PRO A 8 0.25 16.95 -5.32
C PRO A 8 0.12 15.55 -4.66
N PHE A 9 1.15 14.73 -4.83
CA PHE A 9 1.38 13.42 -4.24
C PHE A 9 2.07 13.50 -2.87
N ALA A 10 2.87 14.53 -2.58
CA ALA A 10 3.59 14.64 -1.31
C ALA A 10 2.65 15.11 -0.18
N ASP A 11 1.74 16.05 -0.48
CA ASP A 11 0.74 16.52 0.48
C ASP A 11 -0.32 15.45 0.77
N SER A 12 -0.66 14.61 -0.23
CA SER A 12 -1.60 13.49 -0.03
C SER A 12 -1.00 12.32 0.76
N MET A 13 0.33 12.28 0.93
CA MET A 13 1.06 11.35 1.80
C MET A 13 1.13 11.83 3.26
N ALA A 14 0.62 13.03 3.55
CA ALA A 14 0.48 13.52 4.92
C ALA A 14 -0.37 12.51 5.73
N GLY A 15 0.19 12.04 6.85
CA GLY A 15 -0.47 11.06 7.71
C GLY A 15 -0.13 9.59 7.40
N LEU A 16 0.01 9.18 6.13
CA LEU A 16 0.24 7.76 5.80
C LEU A 16 1.56 7.22 6.38
N HIS A 17 2.60 8.05 6.38
CA HIS A 17 3.92 7.68 6.92
C HIS A 17 3.91 7.41 8.42
N HIS A 18 2.97 7.99 9.17
CA HIS A 18 2.76 7.77 10.60
C HIS A 18 1.92 6.53 10.90
N GLN A 19 1.26 5.95 9.90
CA GLN A 19 0.43 4.78 10.10
C GLN A 19 1.29 3.54 10.35
N ILE A 20 0.99 2.84 11.45
CA ILE A 20 1.70 1.61 11.82
C ILE A 20 1.58 0.53 10.74
N TRP A 21 0.48 0.50 10.00
CA TRP A 21 0.23 -0.50 8.95
C TRP A 21 0.79 -0.11 7.58
N TYR A 22 1.40 1.08 7.44
CA TYR A 22 2.10 1.45 6.21
C TYR A 22 3.55 0.98 6.29
N HIS A 23 4.06 0.28 5.27
CA HIS A 23 5.40 -0.35 5.28
C HIS A 23 6.37 0.23 4.24
N GLY A 24 5.99 1.32 3.55
CA GLY A 24 6.84 1.91 2.52
C GLY A 24 7.18 0.92 1.40
N MET A 25 8.42 0.95 0.91
CA MET A 25 8.89 0.18 -0.26
C MET A 25 9.15 -1.32 0.00
N ARG A 26 8.37 -1.96 0.87
CA ARG A 26 8.55 -3.38 1.22
C ARG A 26 8.22 -4.30 0.05
N SER A 27 9.04 -5.32 -0.20
CA SER A 27 8.81 -6.25 -1.30
C SER A 27 7.58 -7.14 -1.06
N ARG A 28 7.02 -7.72 -2.13
CA ARG A 28 5.92 -8.69 -2.01
C ARG A 28 6.35 -9.90 -1.17
N LYS A 29 7.52 -10.48 -1.44
CA LYS A 29 8.02 -11.68 -0.74
C LYS A 29 8.17 -11.46 0.77
N GLU A 30 8.73 -10.33 1.20
CA GLU A 30 8.88 -10.00 2.62
C GLU A 30 7.56 -9.66 3.30
N THR A 31 6.61 -9.13 2.54
CA THR A 31 5.27 -8.80 3.01
C THR A 31 4.52 -10.08 3.39
N LEU A 32 4.52 -11.09 2.51
CA LEU A 32 3.81 -12.37 2.74
C LEU A 32 4.26 -13.10 4.01
N ARG A 33 5.54 -12.97 4.40
CA ARG A 33 6.09 -13.59 5.62
C ARG A 33 5.56 -13.01 6.94
N LEU A 34 4.92 -11.84 6.90
CA LEU A 34 4.41 -11.16 8.09
C LEU A 34 3.00 -11.58 8.48
N PHE A 35 2.23 -12.08 7.52
CA PHE A 35 0.85 -12.48 7.75
C PHE A 35 0.78 -13.82 8.45
N LYS A 36 -0.11 -13.92 9.43
CA LYS A 36 -0.32 -15.13 10.23
C LYS A 36 -1.79 -15.52 10.25
N ASN A 37 -2.68 -14.54 10.32
CA ASN A 37 -4.10 -14.75 10.57
C ASN A 37 -4.97 -14.13 9.47
N GLN A 38 -6.18 -14.65 9.33
CA GLN A 38 -7.21 -14.07 8.47
C GLN A 38 -7.48 -12.60 8.87
N GLY A 39 -7.44 -11.71 7.88
CA GLY A 39 -7.66 -10.27 8.06
C GLY A 39 -6.43 -9.52 8.54
N ASP A 40 -5.28 -10.16 8.74
CA ASP A 40 -4.01 -9.46 8.86
C ASP A 40 -3.79 -8.61 7.61
N PHE A 41 -3.40 -7.35 7.76
CA PHE A 41 -3.24 -6.44 6.64
C PHE A 41 -2.11 -5.43 6.81
N LEU A 42 -1.58 -4.94 5.69
CA LEU A 42 -0.69 -3.79 5.62
C LEU A 42 -0.80 -3.08 4.27
N VAL A 43 -0.38 -1.82 4.22
CA VAL A 43 -0.21 -1.06 2.98
C VAL A 43 1.27 -0.93 2.69
N ARG A 44 1.67 -1.19 1.45
CA ARG A 44 3.03 -0.98 0.97
C ARG A 44 3.01 -0.16 -0.30
N THR A 45 4.17 0.31 -0.70
CA THR A 45 4.40 0.99 -1.96
C THR A 45 5.22 0.10 -2.88
N SER A 46 4.91 0.14 -4.16
CA SER A 46 5.60 -0.58 -5.22
C SER A 46 5.84 0.36 -6.39
N ILE A 47 6.92 0.14 -7.12
CA ILE A 47 7.19 0.84 -8.38
C ILE A 47 6.80 -0.10 -9.52
N PHE A 48 5.99 0.38 -10.46
CA PHE A 48 5.67 -0.31 -11.70
C PHE A 48 5.94 0.62 -12.88
N GLY A 49 7.00 0.32 -13.63
CA GLY A 49 7.55 1.26 -14.61
C GLY A 49 7.99 2.56 -13.92
N ARG A 50 7.37 3.69 -14.30
CA ARG A 50 7.62 5.01 -13.70
C ARG A 50 6.55 5.45 -12.69
N LYS A 51 5.60 4.57 -12.36
CA LYS A 51 4.48 4.89 -11.48
C LYS A 51 4.70 4.31 -10.10
N LEU A 52 4.42 5.13 -9.09
CA LEU A 52 4.34 4.71 -7.71
C LEU A 52 2.92 4.19 -7.43
N LEU A 53 2.82 2.96 -6.92
CA LEU A 53 1.56 2.30 -6.61
C LEU A 53 1.49 1.99 -5.12
N PHE A 54 0.37 2.34 -4.49
CA PHE A 54 0.03 1.85 -3.15
C PHE A 54 -0.71 0.53 -3.27
N ILE A 55 -0.30 -0.45 -2.49
CA ILE A 55 -0.86 -1.80 -2.50
C ILE A 55 -1.31 -2.14 -1.09
N LEU A 56 -2.61 -2.27 -0.90
CA LEU A 56 -3.21 -2.86 0.28
C LEU A 56 -3.12 -4.38 0.15
N SER A 57 -2.43 -5.03 1.08
CA SER A 57 -2.26 -6.48 1.12
C SER A 57 -3.01 -7.02 2.34
N VAL A 58 -3.84 -8.04 2.15
CA VAL A 58 -4.63 -8.66 3.21
C VAL A 58 -4.59 -10.19 3.10
N CYS A 59 -4.45 -10.86 4.24
CA CYS A 59 -4.53 -12.31 4.35
C CYS A 59 -5.98 -12.75 4.44
N VAL A 60 -6.37 -13.70 3.62
CA VAL A 60 -7.75 -14.18 3.53
C VAL A 60 -7.78 -15.69 3.54
N GLU A 61 -8.79 -16.23 4.21
CA GLU A 61 -9.13 -17.63 4.13
C GLU A 61 -10.34 -17.74 3.21
N SER A 62 -10.21 -18.42 2.07
CA SER A 62 -11.26 -18.46 1.05
C SER A 62 -12.42 -19.37 1.47
N LYS A 63 -12.10 -20.45 2.19
CA LYS A 63 -13.04 -21.41 2.79
C LYS A 63 -12.51 -21.90 4.14
N PRO A 64 -13.38 -22.30 5.09
CA PRO A 64 -12.93 -22.90 6.34
C PRO A 64 -11.93 -24.04 6.09
N ASN A 65 -10.80 -24.03 6.79
CA ASN A 65 -9.71 -25.01 6.71
C ASN A 65 -8.96 -25.02 5.36
N SER A 66 -9.04 -23.95 4.57
CA SER A 66 -8.22 -23.79 3.38
C SER A 66 -6.90 -23.06 3.70
N PRO A 67 -5.84 -23.28 2.89
CA PRO A 67 -4.63 -22.48 3.02
C PRO A 67 -4.92 -20.98 2.91
N MET A 68 -4.25 -20.19 3.73
CA MET A 68 -4.35 -18.73 3.67
C MET A 68 -3.87 -18.22 2.30
N GLU A 69 -4.69 -17.38 1.68
CA GLU A 69 -4.40 -16.67 0.44
C GLU A 69 -4.10 -15.19 0.73
N PHE A 70 -3.49 -14.54 -0.24
CA PHE A 70 -3.13 -13.12 -0.13
C PHE A 70 -3.76 -12.32 -1.24
N VAL A 71 -4.52 -11.32 -0.84
CA VAL A 71 -5.20 -10.40 -1.74
C VAL A 71 -4.41 -9.11 -1.77
N HIS A 72 -4.11 -8.64 -2.98
CA HIS A 72 -3.43 -7.37 -3.20
C HIS A 72 -4.34 -6.45 -4.00
N VAL A 73 -4.72 -5.33 -3.41
CA VAL A 73 -5.57 -4.32 -4.04
C VAL A 73 -4.78 -3.04 -4.19
N SER A 74 -4.72 -2.50 -5.39
CA SER A 74 -4.09 -1.19 -5.61
C SER A 74 -4.97 -0.10 -5.03
N ILE A 75 -4.38 0.85 -4.30
CA ILE A 75 -5.04 2.08 -3.88
C ILE A 75 -4.68 3.14 -4.93
N ASN A 76 -5.71 3.74 -5.52
CA ASN A 76 -5.59 4.82 -6.48
C ASN A 76 -5.81 6.17 -5.80
N TYR A 77 -5.07 7.18 -6.26
CA TYR A 77 -5.32 8.58 -5.93
C TYR A 77 -5.67 9.31 -7.22
N ASP A 78 -6.87 9.89 -7.28
CA ASP A 78 -7.33 10.71 -8.39
C ASP A 78 -7.00 12.17 -8.11
N THR A 79 -6.06 12.71 -8.88
CA THR A 79 -5.60 14.10 -8.78
C THR A 79 -6.66 15.12 -9.18
N LYS A 80 -7.69 14.73 -9.95
CA LYS A 80 -8.75 15.65 -10.38
C LYS A 80 -9.77 15.87 -9.27
N SER A 81 -10.20 14.78 -8.64
CA SER A 81 -11.16 14.82 -7.54
C SER A 81 -10.50 14.99 -6.16
N ASN A 82 -9.18 14.89 -6.07
CA ASN A 82 -8.44 14.88 -4.80
C ASN A 82 -8.93 13.77 -3.86
N THR A 83 -9.20 12.57 -4.41
CA THR A 83 -9.74 11.45 -3.64
C THR A 83 -8.95 10.16 -3.78
N TRP A 84 -9.02 9.35 -2.73
CA TRP A 84 -8.46 8.01 -2.63
C TRP A 84 -9.53 6.97 -2.87
N SER A 85 -9.23 5.91 -3.61
CA SER A 85 -10.16 4.80 -3.84
C SER A 85 -9.42 3.48 -4.01
N LEU A 86 -10.10 2.35 -3.82
CA LEU A 86 -9.55 1.05 -4.16
C LEU A 86 -9.74 0.79 -5.66
N ASN A 87 -8.71 0.26 -6.30
CA ASN A 87 -8.82 -0.27 -7.64
C ASN A 87 -9.40 -1.68 -7.57
N THR A 88 -10.71 -1.78 -7.33
CA THR A 88 -11.42 -3.06 -7.30
C THR A 88 -11.75 -3.53 -8.72
N LEU A 89 -10.73 -3.75 -9.56
CA LEU A 89 -10.93 -4.47 -10.82
C LEU A 89 -11.15 -5.96 -10.48
N ARG A 90 -12.35 -6.48 -10.73
CA ARG A 90 -12.59 -7.94 -10.73
C ARG A 90 -11.72 -8.56 -11.83
N GLN A 91 -10.66 -9.28 -11.49
CA GLN A 91 -10.15 -10.33 -12.38
C GLN A 91 -11.18 -11.45 -12.37
N LYS A 92 -11.70 -11.82 -13.56
CA LYS A 92 -12.37 -13.12 -13.73
C LYS A 92 -11.41 -14.18 -13.21
N THR A 93 -11.86 -14.99 -12.25
CA THR A 93 -11.24 -16.29 -12.02
C THR A 93 -11.27 -17.02 -13.34
N PHE A 94 -10.10 -17.36 -13.87
CA PHE A 94 -9.99 -18.18 -15.07
C PHE A 94 -10.41 -19.60 -14.69
N SER A 95 -11.71 -19.86 -14.73
CA SER A 95 -12.26 -21.21 -14.67
C SER A 95 -13.20 -21.36 -15.87
N GLY A 96 -12.65 -21.96 -16.93
CA GLY A 96 -13.34 -22.77 -17.94
C GLY A 96 -14.70 -22.30 -18.47
N LYS A 97 -14.69 -21.99 -19.77
CA LYS A 97 -15.80 -22.07 -20.74
C LYS A 97 -16.89 -20.99 -20.65
N SER A 98 -17.02 -20.30 -21.78
CA SER A 98 -18.02 -19.30 -22.16
C SER A 98 -19.45 -19.64 -21.76
N ARG A 99 -20.19 -18.62 -21.32
CA ARG A 99 -21.55 -18.32 -21.80
C ARG A 99 -21.91 -16.85 -21.54
N SER A 100 -22.69 -16.34 -22.47
CA SER A 100 -23.24 -14.99 -22.70
C SER A 100 -23.32 -14.01 -21.52
N GLY A 101 -22.95 -12.75 -21.81
CA GLY A 101 -23.54 -11.54 -21.25
C GLY A 101 -23.71 -11.48 -19.74
N SER A 102 -22.62 -11.25 -19.00
CA SER A 102 -22.71 -10.80 -17.60
C SER A 102 -22.38 -9.31 -17.54
N GLN A 103 -23.42 -8.52 -17.29
CA GLN A 103 -23.33 -7.10 -16.97
C GLN A 103 -22.30 -6.92 -15.84
N MET A 104 -21.33 -6.04 -16.07
CA MET A 104 -20.36 -5.63 -15.04
C MET A 104 -21.13 -5.04 -13.87
N GLU A 105 -21.30 -5.79 -12.78
CA GLU A 105 -21.85 -5.21 -11.56
C GLU A 105 -20.78 -4.31 -10.93
N LYS A 106 -20.91 -3.02 -11.22
CA LYS A 106 -20.04 -1.94 -10.78
C LYS A 106 -20.27 -1.79 -9.27
N VAL A 107 -19.46 -2.45 -8.44
CA VAL A 107 -19.43 -2.13 -7.01
C VAL A 107 -19.13 -0.63 -6.91
N PRO A 108 -19.95 0.16 -6.18
CA PRO A 108 -19.76 1.60 -6.12
C PRO A 108 -18.34 1.88 -5.61
N ASN A 109 -17.55 2.52 -6.47
CA ASN A 109 -16.17 2.82 -6.17
C ASN A 109 -16.17 3.96 -5.15
N LYS A 110 -16.14 3.62 -3.86
CA LYS A 110 -16.13 4.62 -2.79
C LYS A 110 -14.83 5.39 -2.85
N SER A 111 -14.97 6.71 -2.82
CA SER A 111 -13.87 7.66 -2.76
C SER A 111 -13.77 8.25 -1.35
N PHE A 112 -12.54 8.58 -0.95
CA PHE A 112 -12.22 9.05 0.40
C PHE A 112 -11.30 10.27 0.32
N ALA A 113 -11.41 11.18 1.29
CA ALA A 113 -10.56 12.36 1.38
C ALA A 113 -9.10 12.00 1.68
N SER A 114 -8.87 10.96 2.50
CA SER A 114 -7.54 10.45 2.80
C SER A 114 -7.44 8.93 2.64
N ALA A 115 -6.22 8.44 2.43
CA ALA A 115 -5.92 7.01 2.45
C ALA A 115 -6.18 6.36 3.82
N THR A 116 -6.07 7.13 4.90
CA THR A 116 -6.40 6.67 6.26
C THR A 116 -7.90 6.40 6.38
N ASP A 117 -8.74 7.33 5.92
CA ASP A 117 -10.20 7.17 5.93
C ASP A 117 -10.64 5.96 5.09
N LEU A 118 -9.97 5.75 3.94
CA LEU A 118 -10.18 4.57 3.12
C LEU A 118 -9.91 3.29 3.91
N VAL A 119 -8.76 3.19 4.57
CA VAL A 119 -8.40 2.00 5.37
C VAL A 119 -9.37 1.83 6.55
N ASP A 120 -9.70 2.91 7.25
CA ASP A 120 -10.61 2.88 8.39
C ASP A 120 -12.04 2.48 8.01
N HIS A 121 -12.48 2.85 6.81
CA HIS A 121 -13.72 2.34 6.24
C HIS A 121 -13.68 0.82 6.06
N TYR A 122 -12.64 0.29 5.43
CA TYR A 122 -12.51 -1.15 5.14
C TYR A 122 -12.05 -2.00 6.34
N LYS A 123 -11.77 -1.38 7.49
CA LYS A 123 -11.76 -2.08 8.79
C LYS A 123 -13.15 -2.48 9.27
N LYS A 124 -14.18 -1.74 8.83
CA LYS A 124 -15.59 -1.93 9.22
C LYS A 124 -16.43 -2.56 8.11
N ALA A 125 -15.93 -2.56 6.88
CA ALA A 125 -16.63 -3.03 5.69
C ALA A 125 -15.77 -4.02 4.89
N CYS A 126 -16.41 -4.98 4.22
CA CYS A 126 -15.71 -5.84 3.28
C CYS A 126 -15.24 -5.05 2.06
N ILE A 127 -14.02 -5.33 1.60
CA ILE A 127 -13.52 -4.85 0.32
C ILE A 127 -14.26 -5.56 -0.82
N TYR A 128 -14.33 -6.88 -0.73
CA TYR A 128 -15.18 -7.74 -1.57
C TYR A 128 -15.42 -9.07 -0.86
N LYS A 129 -16.60 -9.68 -1.04
CA LYS A 129 -16.98 -10.97 -0.40
C LYS A 129 -16.61 -10.96 1.10
N ASN A 130 -15.71 -11.85 1.53
CA ASN A 130 -15.29 -12.02 2.92
C ASN A 130 -13.94 -11.36 3.23
N VAL A 131 -13.46 -10.44 2.37
CA VAL A 131 -12.17 -9.76 2.56
C VAL A 131 -12.36 -8.53 3.43
N MET A 132 -11.93 -8.62 4.69
CA MET A 132 -11.99 -7.53 5.67
C MET A 132 -10.62 -7.25 6.29
N LEU A 133 -10.38 -5.99 6.64
CA LEU A 133 -9.17 -5.57 7.34
C LEU A 133 -9.40 -5.73 8.85
N LYS A 134 -8.81 -6.75 9.47
CA LYS A 134 -8.99 -7.02 10.91
C LYS A 134 -7.79 -6.49 11.70
N THR A 135 -6.61 -7.04 11.45
CA THR A 135 -5.43 -6.81 12.29
C THR A 135 -4.37 -6.06 11.49
N PRO A 136 -4.05 -4.79 11.85
CA PRO A 136 -2.95 -4.08 11.21
C PRO A 136 -1.63 -4.73 11.61
N ILE A 137 -0.82 -5.13 10.64
CA ILE A 137 0.55 -5.55 10.89
C ILE A 137 1.37 -4.29 11.18
N PRO A 138 2.01 -4.16 12.36
CA PRO A 138 2.77 -2.97 12.68
C PRO A 138 4.11 -2.92 11.94
N ARG A 139 4.50 -1.72 11.52
CA ARG A 139 5.81 -1.40 10.98
C ARG A 139 6.85 -1.68 12.07
N PRO A 140 7.90 -2.44 11.77
CA PRO A 140 8.96 -2.68 12.74
C PRO A 140 9.61 -1.37 13.20
N LYS A 141 9.91 -1.27 14.50
CA LYS A 141 10.52 -0.07 15.13
C LYS A 141 11.90 0.28 14.57
N TRP A 142 12.60 -0.68 13.96
CA TRP A 142 13.91 -0.47 13.34
C TRP A 142 13.85 0.18 11.95
N ILE A 143 12.66 0.34 11.35
CA ILE A 143 12.53 1.09 10.10
C ILE A 143 12.62 2.58 10.39
N ILE A 144 13.69 3.21 9.89
CA ILE A 144 13.96 4.63 10.07
C ILE A 144 13.18 5.43 9.01
N PRO A 145 12.32 6.39 9.41
CA PRO A 145 11.66 7.30 8.48
C PRO A 145 12.68 8.19 7.76
N THR A 146 12.46 8.50 6.49
CA THR A 146 13.34 9.43 5.75
C THR A 146 13.43 10.81 6.40
N SER A 147 12.39 11.26 7.11
CA SER A 147 12.39 12.53 7.85
C SER A 147 13.34 12.55 9.06
N TYR A 148 13.89 11.41 9.46
CA TYR A 148 14.86 11.28 10.57
C TYR A 148 16.29 11.25 10.05
N VAL A 149 16.50 11.35 8.74
CA VAL A 149 17.81 11.21 8.11
C VAL A 149 18.05 12.41 7.19
N GLN A 150 19.10 13.16 7.48
CA GLN A 150 19.62 14.19 6.59
C GLN A 150 20.90 13.70 5.95
N PHE A 151 20.84 13.45 4.64
CA PHE A 151 21.99 13.03 3.85
C PHE A 151 22.91 14.22 3.57
N THR A 152 24.21 13.98 3.62
CA THR A 152 25.24 14.92 3.19
C THR A 152 25.77 14.54 1.82
N GLU A 153 26.55 15.43 1.20
CA GLU A 153 27.23 15.14 -0.08
C GLU A 153 28.50 14.28 0.10
N VAL A 154 28.90 14.01 1.35
CA VAL A 154 30.11 13.23 1.64
C VAL A 154 29.85 11.75 1.34
N GLU A 155 30.46 11.27 0.26
CA GLU A 155 30.51 9.85 -0.07
C GLU A 155 31.58 9.14 0.77
N LEU A 156 31.19 8.05 1.44
CA LEU A 156 32.07 7.23 2.27
C LEU A 156 32.62 6.03 1.51
N GLY A 157 32.02 5.66 0.38
CA GLY A 157 32.46 4.58 -0.48
C GLY A 157 31.35 4.00 -1.35
N LYS A 158 31.62 2.86 -2.00
CA LYS A 158 30.65 2.13 -2.84
C LYS A 158 30.73 0.64 -2.54
N GLY A 159 29.57 0.01 -2.42
CA GLY A 159 29.45 -1.45 -2.30
C GLY A 159 28.71 -2.04 -3.50
N ASN A 160 28.48 -3.36 -3.46
CA ASN A 160 27.82 -4.10 -4.54
C ASN A 160 26.41 -3.59 -4.89
N PHE A 161 25.72 -2.95 -3.94
CA PHE A 161 24.32 -2.53 -4.11
C PHE A 161 24.14 -1.03 -4.28
N ALA A 162 25.00 -0.21 -3.70
CA ALA A 162 24.83 1.23 -3.65
C ALA A 162 26.10 1.96 -3.23
N ARG A 163 26.12 3.28 -3.49
CA ARG A 163 27.02 4.20 -2.79
C ARG A 163 26.64 4.35 -1.32
N VAL A 164 27.63 4.57 -0.49
CA VAL A 164 27.52 4.83 0.94
C VAL A 164 27.77 6.31 1.15
N VAL A 165 26.86 7.01 1.83
CA VAL A 165 26.95 8.44 2.08
C VAL A 165 26.79 8.72 3.57
N LYS A 166 27.47 9.76 4.06
CA LYS A 166 27.30 10.20 5.44
C LYS A 166 25.93 10.86 5.60
N ALA A 167 25.26 10.53 6.69
CA ALA A 167 24.01 11.15 7.10
C ALA A 167 23.98 11.37 8.62
N TYR A 168 23.11 12.26 9.08
CA TYR A 168 22.88 12.50 10.50
C TYR A 168 21.39 12.59 10.79
N ASN A 169 21.03 12.43 12.06
CA ASN A 169 19.67 12.63 12.53
C ASN A 169 19.54 14.08 12.99
N PRO A 170 18.76 14.95 12.31
CA PRO A 170 18.65 16.37 12.69
C PRO A 170 17.92 16.60 14.02
N LYS A 171 17.36 15.54 14.63
CA LYS A 171 16.65 15.58 15.91
C LYS A 171 17.51 15.14 17.10
N GLN A 172 18.79 14.81 16.88
CA GLN A 172 19.77 14.45 17.90
C GLN A 172 20.94 15.43 17.83
#